data_AF-A0A9W9AQZ6-F1
#
_entry.id   AF-A0A9W9AQZ6-F1
#
_cell.length_a   1.000
_cell.length_b   1.000
_cell.length_c   1.000
_cell.angle_alpha   90.00
_cell.angle_beta   90.00
_cell.angle_gamma   90.00
#
_symmetry.space_group_name_H-M   'P 1'
#
loop_
_entity.id
_entity.type
_entity.pdbx_description
1 polymer ?
#
loop_
_entity_poly.entity_id
_entity_poly.type
_entity_poly.pdbx_seq_one_letter_code
_entity_poly.pdbx_strand_id
1 'polypeptide(L)'
;MSTTDDIMQGGLDRLPTISDEIEVSLIASDALLTTITGDIETKCRKVSLPDFPGFSKTVTTQSQVGLEKTAQITMRFPVGRAQFLSVENWNKRKVYPIPEDRCNTLCFSLGCYLRADVDRNHKNYNALRSRWPKGQQLHLTVTRRDGSSKRIPLSLPTVCTPDGLVDLGLFIRQGDNTIKISQRGDLSAYVFCLHVHEPTLAQIQRLNKVLNDDLEWGLWRKLVSRPLDLPGSLFAVSQC
;
A
#
# COMPACT_ATOMS: atom_id res chain seq x y z
N MET A 1 20.23 -37.64 55.33
CA MET A 1 21.48 -36.99 54.88
C MET A 1 21.18 -36.38 53.53
N SER A 2 21.43 -35.12 53.21
CA SER A 2 21.69 -33.90 53.94
C SER A 2 21.33 -32.79 52.93
N THR A 3 20.76 -31.71 53.44
CA THR A 3 20.44 -30.43 52.79
C THR A 3 21.55 -29.83 51.95
N THR A 4 21.18 -29.11 50.88
CA THR A 4 21.76 -27.79 50.55
C THR A 4 20.79 -26.99 49.66
N ASP A 5 20.19 -25.97 50.28
CA ASP A 5 19.58 -24.80 49.65
C ASP A 5 20.70 -23.88 49.13
N ASP A 6 20.53 -23.32 47.92
CA ASP A 6 21.38 -22.23 47.44
C ASP A 6 20.55 -20.98 47.13
N ILE A 7 20.97 -19.91 47.79
CA ILE A 7 20.34 -18.60 47.93
C ILE A 7 20.89 -17.68 46.84
N MET A 8 20.03 -17.18 45.95
CA MET A 8 20.39 -16.12 45.00
C MET A 8 20.00 -14.75 45.57
N GLN A 9 20.97 -14.08 46.23
CA GLN A 9 21.01 -12.63 46.43
C GLN A 9 21.25 -11.98 45.04
N GLY A 10 20.61 -10.91 44.59
CA GLY A 10 20.30 -9.67 45.29
C GLY A 10 21.23 -8.55 44.77
N GLY A 11 21.03 -8.10 43.53
CA GLY A 11 21.78 -7.00 42.91
C GLY A 11 20.83 -6.00 42.24
N LEU A 12 20.46 -4.96 42.98
CA LEU A 12 19.71 -3.81 42.46
C LEU A 12 20.72 -2.77 41.96
N ASP A 13 21.02 -2.80 40.66
CA ASP A 13 21.81 -1.76 40.02
C ASP A 13 20.98 -0.49 39.88
N ARG A 14 21.49 0.60 40.46
CA ARG A 14 20.91 1.94 40.40
C ARG A 14 21.02 2.46 38.96
N LEU A 15 19.87 2.76 38.35
CA LEU A 15 19.80 3.54 37.11
C LEU A 15 20.25 4.99 37.38
N PRO A 16 20.98 5.62 36.45
CA PRO A 16 21.36 7.02 36.56
C PRO A 16 20.14 7.93 36.39
N THR A 17 19.98 8.86 37.33
CA THR A 17 19.03 9.97 37.26
C THR A 17 19.50 10.93 36.16
N ILE A 18 18.78 10.93 35.03
CA ILE A 18 18.94 11.95 33.99
C ILE A 18 18.10 13.15 34.44
N SER A 19 18.78 14.22 34.83
CA SER A 19 18.16 15.52 35.08
C SER A 19 17.84 16.17 33.74
N ASP A 20 16.58 16.09 33.32
CA ASP A 20 16.04 16.85 32.19
C ASP A 20 15.47 18.18 32.70
N GLU A 21 16.28 19.23 32.66
CA GLU A 21 15.78 20.60 32.54
C GLU A 21 15.96 21.02 31.07
N ILE A 22 14.98 20.68 30.23
CA ILE A 22 14.80 21.31 28.93
C ILE A 22 13.54 22.16 29.00
N GLU A 23 13.76 23.45 29.24
CA GLU A 23 12.74 24.50 29.13
C GLU A 23 12.32 24.63 27.65
N VAL A 24 11.22 23.98 27.28
CA VAL A 24 10.66 24.09 25.92
C VAL A 24 9.77 25.32 25.85
N SER A 25 10.34 26.44 25.39
CA SER A 25 9.59 27.68 25.15
C SER A 25 8.49 27.47 24.10
N LEU A 26 7.28 27.90 24.44
CA LEU A 26 6.00 27.66 23.73
C LEU A 26 5.80 28.53 22.46
N ILE A 27 6.85 29.12 21.89
CA ILE A 27 6.74 30.05 20.74
C ILE A 27 7.10 29.34 19.40
N ALA A 28 7.49 28.06 19.42
CA ALA A 28 8.06 27.39 18.26
C ALA A 28 7.13 26.41 17.50
N SER A 29 5.80 26.43 17.68
CA SER A 29 4.94 25.46 16.98
C SER A 29 4.89 25.66 15.46
N ASP A 30 4.90 26.91 14.98
CA ASP A 30 4.94 27.20 13.54
C ASP A 30 6.36 27.09 12.97
N ALA A 31 7.36 27.56 13.73
CA ALA A 31 8.77 27.50 13.32
C ALA A 31 9.29 26.06 13.22
N LEU A 32 8.95 25.17 14.16
CA LEU A 32 9.42 23.78 14.17
C LEU A 32 8.76 22.94 13.06
N LEU A 33 7.54 23.27 12.65
CA LEU A 33 6.93 22.70 11.45
C LEU A 33 7.73 23.09 10.20
N THR A 34 8.12 24.37 10.07
CA THR A 34 9.02 24.82 8.98
C THR A 34 10.41 24.19 9.03
N THR A 35 11.03 24.01 10.21
CA THR A 35 12.38 23.44 10.34
C THR A 35 12.40 21.92 10.08
N ILE A 36 11.36 21.19 10.48
CA ILE A 36 11.25 19.75 10.16
C ILE A 36 10.91 19.52 8.68
N THR A 37 10.20 20.46 8.03
CA THR A 37 9.98 20.42 6.57
C THR A 37 11.15 20.98 5.75
N GLY A 38 12.09 21.69 6.37
CA GLY A 38 13.13 22.46 5.67
C GLY A 38 14.34 21.66 5.19
N ASP A 39 14.70 20.57 5.88
CA ASP A 39 15.96 19.84 5.62
C ASP A 39 15.78 18.41 5.08
N ILE A 40 14.56 18.02 4.71
CA ILE A 40 14.31 16.80 3.91
C ILE A 40 14.16 17.17 2.43
N GLU A 41 15.00 18.07 1.93
CA GLU A 41 15.37 18.12 0.51
C GLU A 41 16.35 16.99 0.19
N THR A 42 15.97 15.76 0.57
CA THR A 42 16.61 14.56 0.03
C THR A 42 16.44 14.65 -1.48
N LYS A 43 17.55 14.56 -2.20
CA LYS A 43 17.73 14.67 -3.65
C LYS A 43 16.95 13.58 -4.39
N CYS A 44 15.63 13.55 -4.23
CA CYS A 44 14.72 12.79 -5.04
C CYS A 44 14.85 13.43 -6.42
N ARG A 45 15.59 12.78 -7.33
CA ARG A 45 15.62 13.17 -8.73
C ARG A 45 14.19 13.52 -9.11
N LYS A 46 13.94 14.78 -9.51
CA LYS A 46 12.66 15.19 -10.10
C LYS A 46 12.49 14.37 -11.36
N VAL A 47 11.97 13.15 -11.20
CA VAL A 47 11.48 12.34 -12.29
C VAL A 47 10.28 13.13 -12.77
N SER A 48 10.38 13.74 -13.95
CA SER A 48 9.24 14.36 -14.60
C SER A 48 8.23 13.24 -14.86
N LEU A 49 7.19 13.20 -14.04
CA LEU A 49 6.14 12.21 -14.16
C LEU A 49 5.23 12.63 -15.33
N PRO A 50 4.74 11.68 -16.15
CA PRO A 50 3.89 12.01 -17.28
C PRO A 50 2.55 12.61 -16.83
N ASP A 51 2.05 13.62 -17.57
CA ASP A 51 0.80 14.35 -17.28
C ASP A 51 -0.48 13.52 -17.48
N PHE A 52 -0.38 12.27 -17.93
CA PHE A 52 -1.53 11.41 -18.17
C PHE A 52 -1.74 10.39 -17.03
N PRO A 53 -3.00 10.17 -16.60
CA PRO A 53 -3.33 9.07 -15.70
C PRO A 53 -3.20 7.75 -16.48
N GLY A 54 -2.12 7.02 -16.25
CA GLY A 54 -1.85 5.75 -16.91
C GLY A 54 -0.54 5.11 -16.44
N PHE A 55 -0.17 4.00 -17.08
CA PHE A 55 1.09 3.34 -16.81
C PHE A 55 2.25 4.15 -17.40
N SER A 56 3.23 4.53 -16.56
CA SER A 56 4.49 5.13 -17.02
C SER A 56 5.28 4.14 -17.87
N LYS A 57 5.30 2.87 -17.44
CA LYS A 57 5.98 1.78 -18.12
C LYS A 57 5.29 0.46 -17.79
N THR A 58 4.90 -0.25 -18.84
CA THR A 58 4.32 -1.58 -18.76
C THR A 58 5.39 -2.59 -19.16
N VAL A 59 5.79 -3.46 -18.24
CA VAL A 59 6.79 -4.51 -18.48
C VAL A 59 6.19 -5.63 -19.31
N THR A 60 4.98 -6.07 -18.98
CA THR A 60 4.30 -7.15 -19.68
C THR A 60 2.79 -7.00 -19.53
N THR A 61 2.05 -7.37 -20.57
CA THR A 61 0.59 -7.49 -20.52
C THR A 61 0.15 -8.82 -21.11
N GLN A 62 -0.67 -9.56 -20.38
CA GLN A 62 -1.36 -10.75 -20.85
C GLN A 62 -2.86 -10.45 -20.92
N SER A 63 -3.51 -10.70 -22.06
CA SER A 63 -4.92 -10.39 -22.27
C SER A 63 -5.72 -11.62 -22.67
N GLN A 64 -6.97 -11.71 -22.21
CA GLN A 64 -7.93 -12.72 -22.62
C GLN A 64 -9.29 -12.07 -22.85
N VAL A 65 -9.91 -12.33 -24.00
CA VAL A 65 -11.28 -11.90 -24.29
C VAL A 65 -12.25 -12.69 -23.41
N GLY A 66 -13.27 -12.02 -22.88
CA GLY A 66 -14.37 -12.69 -22.20
C GLY A 66 -15.12 -13.64 -23.12
N LEU A 67 -15.86 -14.58 -22.54
CA LEU A 67 -16.57 -15.62 -23.30
C LEU A 67 -18.06 -15.29 -23.42
N GLU A 68 -18.75 -15.87 -24.42
CA GLU A 68 -20.19 -15.66 -24.66
C GLU A 68 -21.10 -16.36 -23.63
N LYS A 69 -20.53 -17.24 -22.81
CA LYS A 69 -21.26 -18.06 -21.85
C LYS A 69 -20.61 -18.06 -20.47
N THR A 70 -21.34 -18.57 -19.49
CA THR A 70 -20.80 -18.88 -18.16
C THR A 70 -19.59 -19.79 -18.30
N ALA A 71 -18.44 -19.32 -17.80
CA ALA A 71 -17.16 -19.98 -18.00
C ALA A 71 -16.13 -19.52 -16.97
N GLN A 72 -15.01 -20.23 -16.93
CA GLN A 72 -13.85 -19.86 -16.13
C GLN A 72 -12.65 -19.66 -17.05
N ILE A 73 -12.13 -18.43 -17.04
CA ILE A 73 -10.89 -18.05 -17.70
C ILE A 73 -9.74 -18.28 -16.72
N THR A 74 -8.67 -18.95 -17.15
CA THR A 74 -7.49 -19.16 -16.33
C THR A 74 -6.29 -18.47 -16.97
N MET A 75 -5.62 -17.58 -16.23
CA MET A 75 -4.36 -16.96 -16.64
C MET A 75 -3.25 -17.49 -15.76
N ARG A 76 -2.17 -17.96 -16.38
CA ARG A 76 -0.96 -18.47 -15.72
C ARG A 76 0.22 -17.60 -16.12
N PHE A 77 1.05 -17.26 -15.15
CA PHE A 77 2.22 -16.42 -15.37
C PHE A 77 3.32 -16.75 -14.35
N PRO A 78 4.59 -16.87 -14.77
CA PRO A 78 5.71 -17.03 -13.86
C PRO A 78 6.14 -15.66 -13.30
N VAL A 79 6.63 -15.64 -12.06
CA VAL A 79 7.23 -14.46 -11.43
C VAL A 79 8.61 -14.81 -10.91
N GLY A 80 9.63 -14.20 -11.51
CA GLY A 80 11.03 -14.40 -11.11
C GLY A 80 11.34 -13.78 -9.74
N ARG A 81 12.44 -14.20 -9.12
CA ARG A 81 12.86 -13.69 -7.80
C ARG A 81 12.99 -12.17 -7.75
N ALA A 82 13.64 -11.56 -8.75
CA ALA A 82 13.83 -10.11 -8.81
C ALA A 82 12.49 -9.35 -8.90
N GLN A 83 11.57 -9.84 -9.75
CA GLN A 83 10.22 -9.26 -9.86
C GLN A 83 9.45 -9.41 -8.55
N PHE A 84 9.52 -10.58 -7.92
CA PHE A 84 8.87 -10.84 -6.65
C PHE A 84 9.38 -9.89 -5.55
N LEU A 85 10.70 -9.71 -5.40
CA LEU A 85 11.29 -8.75 -4.47
C LEU A 85 10.81 -7.33 -4.74
N SER A 86 10.73 -6.94 -6.01
CA SER A 86 10.20 -5.63 -6.42
C SER A 86 8.74 -5.43 -6.01
N VAL A 87 7.89 -6.45 -6.12
CA VAL A 87 6.50 -6.45 -5.63
C VAL A 87 6.44 -6.42 -4.10
N GLU A 88 7.30 -7.17 -3.40
CA GLU A 88 7.35 -7.14 -1.94
C GLU A 88 7.75 -5.76 -1.41
N ASN A 89 8.70 -5.10 -2.07
CA ASN A 89 9.08 -3.72 -1.77
C ASN A 89 7.89 -2.78 -1.96
N TRP A 90 7.15 -2.91 -3.07
CA TRP A 90 5.91 -2.15 -3.25
C TRP A 90 4.87 -2.45 -2.17
N ASN A 91 4.69 -3.69 -1.74
CA ASN A 91 3.73 -4.04 -0.70
C ASN A 91 4.11 -3.45 0.68
N LYS A 92 5.40 -3.28 0.95
CA LYS A 92 5.94 -2.64 2.18
C LYS A 92 5.96 -1.11 2.13
N ARG A 93 5.44 -0.49 1.06
CA ARG A 93 5.48 0.97 0.83
C ARG A 93 4.96 1.86 1.97
N LYS A 94 4.10 1.33 2.85
CA LYS A 94 3.54 2.07 4.00
C LYS A 94 4.42 2.04 5.25
N VAL A 95 5.52 1.29 5.25
CA VAL A 95 6.42 1.16 6.41
C VAL A 95 7.48 2.26 6.35
N TYR A 96 7.74 2.89 7.50
CA TYR A 96 8.80 3.88 7.69
C TYR A 96 10.11 3.21 8.16
N PRO A 97 11.30 3.67 7.74
CA PRO A 97 11.55 4.76 6.81
C PRO A 97 11.14 4.39 5.39
N ILE A 98 10.66 5.41 4.68
CA ILE A 98 10.24 5.31 3.29
C ILE A 98 11.49 5.06 2.43
N PRO A 99 11.63 3.92 1.73
CA PRO A 99 12.73 3.73 0.81
C PRO A 99 12.63 4.72 -0.36
N GLU A 100 13.72 5.36 -0.74
CA GLU A 100 13.80 6.31 -1.87
C GLU A 100 13.39 5.66 -3.21
N ASP A 101 13.44 4.33 -3.30
CA ASP A 101 13.35 3.58 -4.55
C ASP A 101 11.92 3.12 -4.95
N ARG A 102 10.88 3.81 -4.48
CA ARG A 102 9.48 3.41 -4.74
C ARG A 102 9.10 3.38 -6.21
N CYS A 103 9.72 4.23 -7.02
CA CYS A 103 9.46 4.32 -8.44
C CYS A 103 10.00 3.10 -9.21
N ASN A 104 11.00 2.40 -8.68
CA ASN A 104 11.58 1.19 -9.30
C ASN A 104 11.01 -0.10 -8.72
N THR A 105 9.74 -0.05 -8.31
CA THR A 105 9.00 -1.24 -7.87
C THR A 105 8.06 -1.75 -8.96
N LEU A 106 7.51 -2.95 -8.79
CA LEU A 106 6.55 -3.54 -9.72
C LEU A 106 5.19 -3.72 -9.06
N CYS A 107 4.16 -3.46 -9.84
CA CYS A 107 2.77 -3.70 -9.54
C CYS A 107 2.23 -4.78 -10.47
N PHE A 108 1.36 -5.64 -9.94
CA PHE A 108 0.55 -6.57 -10.72
C PHE A 108 -0.90 -6.12 -10.60
N SER A 109 -1.51 -5.75 -11.72
CA SER A 109 -2.87 -5.21 -11.72
C SER A 109 -3.71 -5.91 -12.78
N LEU A 110 -4.97 -6.18 -12.46
CA LEU A 110 -5.94 -6.70 -13.42
C LEU A 110 -6.85 -5.57 -13.90
N GLY A 111 -6.84 -5.31 -15.20
CA GLY A 111 -7.76 -4.41 -15.88
C GLY A 111 -8.87 -5.16 -16.61
N CYS A 112 -9.97 -4.46 -16.86
CA CYS A 112 -11.04 -4.92 -17.73
C CYS A 112 -11.36 -3.80 -18.71
N TYR A 113 -11.37 -4.08 -20.02
CA TYR A 113 -11.56 -3.06 -21.04
C TYR A 113 -12.65 -3.50 -22.01
N LEU A 114 -13.30 -2.55 -22.68
CA LEU A 114 -14.18 -2.88 -23.80
C LEU A 114 -13.32 -3.31 -24.98
N ARG A 115 -13.70 -4.42 -25.62
CA ARG A 115 -13.01 -4.96 -26.80
C ARG A 115 -12.92 -3.92 -27.92
N ALA A 116 -14.01 -3.20 -28.18
CA ALA A 116 -14.05 -2.13 -29.16
C ALA A 116 -13.00 -1.02 -28.89
N ASP A 117 -12.77 -0.68 -27.61
CA ASP A 117 -11.77 0.34 -27.25
C ASP A 117 -10.35 -0.21 -27.41
N VAL A 118 -10.12 -1.49 -27.07
CA VAL A 118 -8.84 -2.18 -27.27
C VAL A 118 -8.48 -2.25 -28.76
N ASP A 119 -9.45 -2.59 -29.60
CA ASP A 119 -9.28 -2.70 -31.05
C ASP A 119 -8.98 -1.33 -31.68
N ARG A 120 -9.69 -0.27 -31.28
CA ARG A 120 -9.45 1.11 -31.74
C ARG A 120 -8.09 1.68 -31.34
N ASN A 121 -7.56 1.25 -30.19
CA ASN A 121 -6.30 1.77 -29.65
C ASN A 121 -5.11 0.84 -29.93
N HIS A 122 -5.23 -0.10 -30.86
CA HIS A 122 -4.17 -1.05 -31.24
C HIS A 122 -3.51 -1.74 -30.03
N LYS A 123 -4.31 -2.12 -29.02
CA LYS A 123 -3.84 -2.70 -27.75
C LYS A 123 -2.94 -1.78 -26.90
N ASN A 124 -2.97 -0.47 -27.12
CA ASN A 124 -2.38 0.50 -26.20
C ASN A 124 -3.26 0.65 -24.95
N TYR A 125 -3.13 -0.29 -24.02
CA TYR A 125 -3.91 -0.31 -22.77
C TYR A 125 -3.63 0.90 -21.87
N ASN A 126 -2.49 1.56 -22.01
CA ASN A 126 -2.12 2.72 -21.19
C ASN A 126 -3.04 3.92 -21.42
N ALA A 127 -3.64 4.02 -22.61
CA ALA A 127 -4.61 5.06 -22.96
C ALA A 127 -6.06 4.70 -22.56
N LEU A 128 -6.28 3.48 -22.04
CA LEU A 128 -7.61 2.97 -21.77
C LEU A 128 -7.95 3.03 -20.28
N ARG A 129 -9.17 3.47 -19.99
CA ARG A 129 -9.73 3.39 -18.65
C ARG A 129 -10.36 2.01 -18.43
N SER A 130 -10.02 1.37 -17.32
CA SER A 130 -10.65 0.11 -16.89
C SER A 130 -12.16 0.30 -16.67
N ARG A 131 -12.97 -0.61 -17.21
CA ARG A 131 -14.43 -0.65 -17.16
C ARG A 131 -14.89 -2.06 -16.84
N TRP A 132 -15.41 -2.25 -15.64
CA TRP A 132 -15.95 -3.52 -15.19
C TRP A 132 -17.43 -3.68 -15.58
N PRO A 133 -17.87 -4.88 -16.01
CA PRO A 133 -19.26 -5.12 -16.35
C PRO A 133 -20.17 -4.95 -15.12
N LYS A 134 -21.23 -4.17 -15.27
CA LYS A 134 -22.26 -3.98 -14.23
C LYS A 134 -23.29 -5.10 -14.29
N GLY A 135 -23.81 -5.53 -13.15
CA GLY A 135 -24.93 -6.47 -13.05
C GLY A 135 -24.60 -7.96 -13.30
N GLN A 136 -23.40 -8.29 -13.79
CA GLN A 136 -22.98 -9.68 -13.94
C GLN A 136 -22.24 -10.21 -12.70
N GLN A 137 -22.39 -11.50 -12.41
CA GLN A 137 -21.61 -12.17 -11.37
C GLN A 137 -20.22 -12.50 -11.91
N LEU A 138 -19.29 -11.56 -11.74
CA LEU A 138 -17.90 -11.72 -12.09
C LEU A 138 -17.05 -11.79 -10.82
N HIS A 139 -16.21 -12.83 -10.72
CA HIS A 139 -15.30 -12.98 -9.59
C HIS A 139 -13.93 -13.49 -10.02
N LEU A 140 -12.93 -12.99 -9.34
CA LEU A 140 -11.55 -13.41 -9.43
C LEU A 140 -11.24 -14.37 -8.28
N THR A 141 -10.64 -15.51 -8.59
CA THR A 141 -10.08 -16.43 -7.61
C THR A 141 -8.56 -16.40 -7.76
N VAL A 142 -7.88 -16.07 -6.66
CA VAL A 142 -6.41 -16.05 -6.55
C VAL A 142 -5.95 -17.04 -5.49
N THR A 143 -4.85 -17.73 -5.74
CA THR A 143 -4.19 -18.58 -4.74
C THR A 143 -3.26 -17.73 -3.89
N ARG A 144 -3.43 -17.75 -2.57
CA ARG A 144 -2.56 -17.07 -1.61
C ARG A 144 -1.27 -17.86 -1.38
N ARG A 145 -0.32 -17.25 -0.66
CA ARG A 145 0.96 -17.87 -0.28
C ARG A 145 0.79 -19.12 0.59
N ASP A 146 -0.25 -19.16 1.43
CA ASP A 146 -0.60 -20.31 2.28
C ASP A 146 -1.32 -21.45 1.51
N GLY A 147 -1.47 -21.31 0.19
CA GLY A 147 -2.19 -22.26 -0.66
C GLY A 147 -3.72 -22.10 -0.64
N SER A 148 -4.27 -21.28 0.26
CA SER A 148 -5.70 -21.00 0.29
C SER A 148 -6.14 -20.17 -0.91
N SER A 149 -7.39 -20.33 -1.33
CA SER A 149 -7.97 -19.52 -2.42
C SER A 149 -8.76 -18.35 -1.85
N LYS A 150 -8.54 -17.14 -2.39
CA LYS A 150 -9.36 -15.95 -2.09
C LYS A 150 -10.23 -15.62 -3.29
N ARG A 151 -11.52 -15.42 -3.04
CA ARG A 151 -12.47 -14.92 -4.02
C ARG A 151 -12.63 -13.40 -3.86
N ILE A 152 -12.53 -12.66 -4.97
CA ILE A 152 -12.64 -11.20 -5.03
C ILE A 152 -13.74 -10.86 -6.04
N PRO A 153 -14.81 -10.15 -5.64
CA PRO A 153 -15.83 -9.71 -6.58
C PRO A 153 -15.27 -8.64 -7.53
N LEU A 154 -15.57 -8.76 -8.82
CA LEU A 154 -15.05 -7.87 -9.87
C LEU A 154 -16.12 -6.93 -10.47
N SER A 155 -17.41 -7.17 -10.21
CA SER A 155 -18.49 -6.29 -10.70
C SER A 155 -18.51 -4.91 -10.01
N LEU A 156 -17.96 -4.84 -8.79
CA LEU A 156 -17.64 -3.62 -8.04
C LEU A 156 -16.38 -3.92 -7.21
N PRO A 157 -15.18 -3.87 -7.81
CA PRO A 157 -13.99 -4.33 -7.11
C PRO A 157 -13.67 -3.38 -5.95
N THR A 158 -13.57 -3.94 -4.75
CA THR A 158 -13.26 -3.19 -3.51
C THR A 158 -11.76 -2.91 -3.38
N VAL A 159 -10.93 -3.68 -4.07
CA VAL A 159 -9.47 -3.59 -4.03
C VAL A 159 -8.98 -2.97 -5.33
N CYS A 160 -9.36 -1.70 -5.56
CA CYS A 160 -8.95 -0.96 -6.75
C CYS A 160 -7.77 -0.03 -6.46
N THR A 161 -6.81 0.02 -7.39
CA THR A 161 -5.88 1.13 -7.53
C THR A 161 -6.67 2.42 -7.83
N PRO A 162 -6.09 3.61 -7.60
CA PRO A 162 -6.72 4.86 -8.04
C PRO A 162 -7.04 4.90 -9.54
N ASP A 163 -6.37 4.10 -10.38
CA ASP A 163 -6.65 3.95 -11.82
C ASP A 163 -7.86 3.04 -12.14
N GLY A 164 -8.50 2.44 -11.13
CA GLY A 164 -9.64 1.53 -11.32
C GLY A 164 -9.24 0.10 -11.73
N LEU A 165 -7.98 -0.26 -11.54
CA LEU A 165 -7.46 -1.61 -11.75
C LEU A 165 -7.51 -2.40 -10.45
N VAL A 166 -7.65 -3.72 -10.51
CA VAL A 166 -7.61 -4.55 -9.31
C VAL A 166 -6.15 -4.84 -8.93
N ASP A 167 -5.73 -4.42 -7.73
CA ASP A 167 -4.37 -4.64 -7.23
C ASP A 167 -4.20 -6.11 -6.79
N LEU A 168 -3.28 -6.82 -7.45
CA LEU A 168 -2.96 -8.22 -7.17
C LEU A 168 -1.69 -8.38 -6.33
N GLY A 169 -0.98 -7.31 -6.00
CA GLY A 169 0.36 -7.35 -5.39
C GLY A 169 0.44 -8.23 -4.13
N LEU A 170 -0.59 -8.22 -3.29
CA LEU A 170 -0.65 -9.02 -2.06
C LEU A 170 -0.85 -10.53 -2.28
N PHE A 171 -1.23 -10.94 -3.49
CA PHE A 171 -1.49 -12.35 -3.83
C PHE A 171 -0.37 -12.98 -4.66
N ILE A 172 0.57 -12.16 -5.16
CA ILE A 172 1.69 -12.67 -5.95
C ILE A 172 2.66 -13.46 -5.06
N ARG A 173 3.12 -14.59 -5.61
CA ARG A 173 4.20 -15.42 -5.06
C ARG A 173 5.34 -15.56 -6.06
N GLN A 174 6.54 -15.87 -5.59
CA GLN A 174 7.63 -16.29 -6.48
C GLN A 174 7.28 -17.61 -7.17
N GLY A 175 7.65 -17.75 -8.45
CA GLY A 175 7.36 -18.94 -9.27
C GLY A 175 6.03 -18.83 -10.02
N ASP A 176 5.35 -19.96 -10.19
CA ASP A 176 4.13 -20.01 -11.01
C ASP A 176 2.91 -19.48 -10.26
N ASN A 177 2.28 -18.46 -10.83
CA ASN A 177 1.05 -17.88 -10.35
C ASN A 177 -0.10 -18.30 -11.28
N THR A 178 -1.29 -18.43 -10.70
CA THR A 178 -2.51 -18.71 -11.45
C THR A 178 -3.63 -17.86 -10.89
N ILE A 179 -4.33 -17.16 -11.77
CA ILE A 179 -5.57 -16.47 -11.44
C ILE A 179 -6.70 -17.04 -12.30
N LYS A 180 -7.89 -17.11 -11.71
CA LYS A 180 -9.09 -17.62 -12.38
C LYS A 180 -10.18 -16.58 -12.36
N ILE A 181 -10.68 -16.18 -13.52
CA ILE A 181 -11.79 -15.25 -13.68
C ILE A 181 -13.01 -16.09 -14.02
N SER A 182 -13.95 -16.16 -13.09
CA SER A 182 -15.21 -16.87 -13.29
C SER A 182 -16.29 -15.86 -13.63
N GLN A 183 -16.81 -15.99 -14.84
CA GLN A 183 -17.85 -15.13 -15.41
C GLN A 183 -19.18 -15.87 -15.51
N ARG A 184 -20.28 -15.13 -15.38
CA ARG A 184 -21.64 -15.63 -15.58
C ARG A 184 -22.34 -14.74 -16.61
N GLY A 185 -22.75 -15.35 -17.73
CA GLY A 185 -23.32 -14.64 -18.88
C GLY A 185 -22.30 -14.36 -19.98
N ASP A 186 -22.71 -13.52 -20.93
CA ASP A 186 -21.89 -13.08 -22.06
C ASP A 186 -21.01 -11.88 -21.67
N LEU A 187 -19.70 -12.06 -21.78
CA LEU A 187 -18.67 -11.03 -21.61
C LEU A 187 -17.74 -10.94 -22.83
N SER A 188 -18.18 -11.41 -24.00
CA SER A 188 -17.42 -11.35 -25.26
C SER A 188 -17.04 -9.92 -25.70
N ALA A 189 -17.78 -8.92 -25.22
CA ALA A 189 -17.51 -7.50 -25.41
C ALA A 189 -16.37 -6.95 -24.53
N TYR A 190 -15.84 -7.74 -23.59
CA TYR A 190 -14.80 -7.32 -22.64
C TYR A 190 -13.49 -8.08 -22.87
N VAL A 191 -12.38 -7.43 -22.52
CA VAL A 191 -11.03 -8.00 -22.50
C VAL A 191 -10.47 -7.84 -21.10
N PHE A 192 -10.08 -8.95 -20.49
CA PHE A 192 -9.38 -8.97 -19.21
C PHE A 192 -7.88 -8.93 -19.45
N CYS A 193 -7.18 -8.01 -18.80
CA CYS A 193 -5.74 -7.84 -18.99
C CYS A 193 -5.01 -7.85 -17.65
N LEU A 194 -4.06 -8.76 -17.52
CA LEU A 194 -3.09 -8.75 -16.44
C LEU A 194 -1.91 -7.87 -16.86
N HIS A 195 -1.67 -6.79 -16.12
CA HIS A 195 -0.57 -5.86 -16.32
C HIS A 195 0.51 -6.08 -15.27
N VAL A 196 1.76 -6.14 -15.71
CA VAL A 196 2.96 -5.97 -14.89
C VAL A 196 3.56 -4.62 -15.25
N HIS A 197 3.59 -3.70 -14.30
CA HIS A 197 3.93 -2.30 -14.57
C HIS A 197 4.64 -1.66 -13.38
N GLU A 198 5.34 -0.54 -13.62
CA GLU A 198 5.81 0.33 -12.55
C GLU A 198 4.60 1.08 -11.94
N PRO A 199 4.64 1.48 -10.65
CA PRO A 199 3.58 2.25 -10.04
C PRO A 199 3.16 3.46 -10.88
N THR A 200 1.86 3.65 -11.07
CA THR A 200 1.32 4.80 -11.79
C THR A 200 1.52 6.08 -11.00
N LEU A 201 1.48 7.22 -11.68
CA LEU A 201 1.53 8.52 -11.01
C LEU A 201 0.42 8.65 -9.96
N ALA A 202 -0.80 8.21 -10.29
CA ALA A 202 -1.93 8.26 -9.37
C ALA A 202 -1.71 7.37 -8.13
N GLN A 203 -1.09 6.21 -8.30
CA GLN A 203 -0.70 5.34 -7.17
C GLN A 203 0.33 6.00 -6.26
N ILE A 204 1.35 6.64 -6.84
CA ILE A 204 2.40 7.36 -6.09
C ILE A 204 1.81 8.56 -5.36
N GLN A 205 1.00 9.38 -6.03
CA GLN A 205 0.33 10.54 -5.41
C GLN A 205 -0.58 10.11 -4.26
N ARG A 206 -1.39 9.07 -4.45
CA ARG A 206 -2.24 8.53 -3.39
C ARG A 206 -1.41 8.02 -2.21
N LEU A 207 -0.30 7.35 -2.47
CA LEU A 207 0.60 6.87 -1.43
C LEU A 207 1.19 8.04 -0.63
N ASN A 208 1.73 9.05 -1.32
CA ASN A 208 2.31 10.22 -0.67
C ASN A 208 1.27 10.97 0.19
N LYS A 209 0.05 11.12 -0.32
CA LYS A 209 -1.06 11.69 0.46
C LYS A 209 -1.29 10.90 1.75
N VAL A 210 -1.46 9.58 1.67
CA VAL A 210 -1.69 8.73 2.86
C VAL A 210 -0.56 8.87 3.88
N LEU A 211 0.69 8.96 3.42
CA LEU A 211 1.85 9.08 4.32
C LEU A 211 1.92 10.45 4.99
N ASN A 212 1.58 11.51 4.27
CA ASN A 212 1.47 12.84 4.84
C ASN A 212 0.34 12.89 5.88
N ASP A 213 -0.83 12.34 5.53
CA ASP A 213 -1.98 12.24 6.44
C ASP A 213 -1.60 11.45 7.72
N ASP A 214 -0.87 10.33 7.58
CA ASP A 214 -0.39 9.50 8.71
C ASP A 214 0.63 10.25 9.59
N LEU A 215 1.52 11.05 8.96
CA LEU A 215 2.50 11.88 9.66
C LEU A 215 1.80 12.99 10.46
N GLU A 216 0.92 13.74 9.81
CA GLU A 216 0.11 14.80 10.45
C GLU A 216 -0.69 14.24 11.62
N TRP A 217 -1.35 13.10 11.43
CA TRP A 217 -2.06 12.40 12.49
C TRP A 217 -1.13 11.96 13.63
N GLY A 218 0.07 11.48 13.31
CA GLY A 218 1.10 11.15 14.30
C GLY A 218 1.52 12.36 15.14
N LEU A 219 1.76 13.50 14.50
CA LEU A 219 2.12 14.75 15.17
C LEU A 219 0.97 15.28 16.03
N TRP A 220 -0.25 15.29 15.49
CA TRP A 220 -1.44 15.71 16.22
C TRP A 220 -1.64 14.86 17.48
N ARG A 221 -1.54 13.52 17.37
CA ARG A 221 -1.64 12.61 18.53
C ARG A 221 -0.62 12.94 19.61
N LYS A 222 0.64 13.20 19.22
CA LYS A 222 1.70 13.59 20.17
C LYS A 222 1.39 14.92 20.86
N LEU A 223 0.79 15.87 20.14
CA LEU A 223 0.42 17.16 20.70
C LEU A 223 -0.70 17.04 21.73
N VAL A 224 -1.77 16.32 21.40
CA VAL A 224 -2.95 16.19 22.29
C VAL A 224 -2.77 15.19 23.43
N SER A 225 -1.76 14.32 23.37
CA SER A 225 -1.43 13.38 24.44
C SER A 225 -0.48 13.96 25.49
N ARG A 226 -0.08 15.23 25.38
CA ARG A 226 0.75 15.88 26.39
C ARG A 226 -0.05 16.04 27.68
N PRO A 227 0.56 15.80 28.87
CA PRO A 227 -0.07 16.14 30.13
C PRO A 227 -0.52 17.60 30.12
N LEU A 228 -1.70 17.87 30.67
CA LEU A 228 -2.14 19.25 30.89
C LEU A 228 -1.27 19.83 32.00
N ASP A 229 -0.51 20.90 31.71
CA ASP A 229 0.18 21.70 32.71
C ASP A 229 -0.85 22.52 33.50
N LEU A 230 -1.52 21.85 34.43
CA LEU A 230 -2.44 22.49 35.35
C LEU A 230 -1.63 23.01 36.55
N PRO A 231 -1.71 24.31 36.89
CA PRO A 231 -1.03 24.83 38.06
C PRO A 231 -1.50 24.09 39.32
N GLY A 232 -0.56 23.66 40.16
CA GLY A 232 -0.86 22.86 41.36
C GLY A 232 -1.83 23.54 42.34
N SER A 233 -2.02 24.86 42.24
CA SER A 233 -2.98 25.62 43.03
C SER A 233 -4.45 25.27 42.75
N LEU A 234 -4.78 24.68 41.59
CA LEU A 234 -6.16 24.28 41.26
C LEU A 234 -6.64 23.04 42.01
N PHE A 235 -5.73 22.29 42.64
CA PHE A 235 -6.05 21.06 43.38
C PHE A 235 -5.89 21.20 44.89
N ALA A 236 -5.72 22.42 45.41
CA ALA A 236 -5.75 22.68 46.84
C ALA A 236 -7.19 22.53 47.36
N VAL A 237 -7.60 21.27 47.60
CA VAL A 237 -8.81 20.97 48.35
C VAL A 237 -8.61 21.54 49.75
N SER A 238 -9.40 22.56 50.12
CA SER A 238 -9.42 23.06 51.49
C SER A 238 -9.74 21.88 52.42
N GLN A 239 -8.76 21.47 53.21
CA GLN A 239 -8.98 20.57 54.33
C GLN A 239 -9.74 21.38 55.39
N CYS A 240 -11.04 21.15 55.48
CA CYS A 240 -11.88 21.59 56.59
C CYS A 240 -11.83 20.55 57.72
#